data_AF-A0A7C4RUM7-F1
#
_entry.id   AF-A0A7C4RUM7-F1
#
_cell.length_a   1.000
_cell.length_b   1.000
_cell.length_c   1.000
_cell.angle_alpha   90.00
_cell.angle_beta   90.00
_cell.angle_gamma   90.00
#
_symmetry.space_group_name_H-M   'P 1'
#
loop_
_entity.id
_entity.type
_entity.pdbx_description
1 polymer ?
#
loop_
_entity_poly.entity_id
_entity_poly.type
_entity_poly.pdbx_seq_one_letter_code
_entity_poly.pdbx_strand_id
1 'polypeptide(L)'
;MKPSSPATPLSSWVQPIQLAEPSLKDNTADADRLLHALASSLGLEMGRLSADWRLLRSLPEALRKTAYRVRTVLFHDDQNTFLIDVLDPKDLEPVWGVAVDLGTTRIVIRLIDLSSKSVCGETSFDNPQMTIGPDILSRVHHACSVDGGLEYLQRVVIEGLYGAIEELCLAKGSNPSRVFLVSVSGNTTMSHLFLGLSPYYLIREPYIPVMNRFPVVSATEIGLKLRSTALVYVFPNIGSYFGGDLVSGILHAGLHRQEQTVLMVDVGTNAEVVLGNATWMMACAGAAGPALEGGVSKMGMMAGPGAIDRVWIDPNTDEMLYHTIGDQPPKGICGSGIIDLAACLFRKGFIDIRGKFVALACGDRLREQDGMAAYCIVEAGESATGEPLYLTQADLDSLIRSKAAMYTILETLTAAVGMRPEELESVWIAGTFGMFIDPVSAITIGMIPDLPLERYRAIGNSSLEGATLVLIRPEAMAEIPRIQQNITYMELNVNVDFMNRFSAAKFLPHTDPSRFPSVKGV
;
A
#
# COMPACT_ATOMS: atom_id res chain seq x y z
N MET A 1 -18.47 -14.23 -26.67
CA MET A 1 -19.61 -13.44 -26.13
C MET A 1 -19.28 -11.98 -26.36
N LYS A 2 -20.21 -11.17 -26.90
CA LYS A 2 -19.99 -9.71 -26.93
C LYS A 2 -19.88 -9.22 -25.49
N PRO A 3 -18.91 -8.37 -25.13
CA PRO A 3 -18.93 -7.73 -23.83
C PRO A 3 -20.21 -6.90 -23.76
N SER A 4 -21.04 -7.20 -22.76
CA SER A 4 -22.18 -6.36 -22.42
C SER A 4 -21.70 -4.93 -22.24
N SER A 5 -22.44 -3.94 -22.74
CA SER A 5 -22.18 -2.54 -22.44
C SER A 5 -21.96 -2.38 -20.93
N PRO A 6 -20.88 -1.70 -20.48
CA PRO A 6 -20.71 -1.44 -19.07
C PRO A 6 -21.94 -0.68 -18.58
N ALA A 7 -22.53 -1.15 -17.48
CA ALA A 7 -23.57 -0.43 -16.78
C ALA A 7 -23.05 0.98 -16.46
N THR A 8 -23.91 2.00 -16.55
CA THR A 8 -23.54 3.35 -16.13
C THR A 8 -23.07 3.29 -14.68
N PRO A 9 -21.82 3.67 -14.37
CA PRO A 9 -21.32 3.51 -13.02
C PRO A 9 -22.10 4.39 -12.04
N LEU A 10 -22.31 3.89 -10.82
CA LEU A 10 -22.99 4.65 -9.78
C LEU A 10 -22.23 5.95 -9.49
N SER A 11 -22.94 7.06 -9.35
CA SER A 11 -22.33 8.35 -8.95
C SER A 11 -22.24 8.52 -7.42
N SER A 12 -22.99 7.70 -6.67
CA SER A 12 -23.03 7.68 -5.21
C SER A 12 -23.50 6.31 -4.72
N TRP A 13 -22.93 5.84 -3.60
CA TRP A 13 -23.37 4.64 -2.89
C TRP A 13 -24.70 4.83 -2.17
N VAL A 14 -25.06 6.07 -1.82
CA VAL A 14 -26.30 6.39 -1.14
C VAL A 14 -27.25 7.12 -2.09
N GLN A 15 -28.43 6.54 -2.32
CA GLN A 15 -29.40 7.03 -3.30
C GLN A 15 -30.78 7.23 -2.65
N PRO A 16 -31.33 8.46 -2.61
CA PRO A 16 -32.71 8.67 -2.22
C PRO A 16 -33.64 8.15 -3.34
N ILE A 17 -34.72 7.47 -2.97
CA ILE A 17 -35.71 6.97 -3.91
C ILE A 17 -37.13 7.15 -3.37
N GLN A 18 -38.03 7.55 -4.28
CA GLN A 18 -39.47 7.59 -4.06
C GLN A 18 -40.10 6.49 -4.90
N LEU A 19 -40.87 5.62 -4.26
CA LEU A 19 -41.67 4.60 -4.94
C LEU A 19 -43.14 5.05 -5.00
N ALA A 20 -43.86 4.56 -6.02
CA ALA A 20 -45.32 4.67 -6.05
C ALA A 20 -45.92 3.70 -5.03
N GLU A 21 -46.90 4.16 -4.25
CA GLU A 21 -47.61 3.32 -3.28
C GLU A 21 -48.39 2.18 -3.99
N PRO A 22 -48.46 0.99 -3.40
CA PRO A 22 -49.20 -0.13 -3.96
C PRO A 22 -50.71 0.19 -4.03
N SER A 23 -51.37 -0.32 -5.05
CA SER A 23 -52.81 -0.16 -5.23
C SER A 23 -53.44 -1.39 -5.87
N LEU A 24 -54.77 -1.46 -5.97
CA LEU A 24 -55.43 -2.53 -6.71
C LEU A 24 -55.05 -2.58 -8.21
N LYS A 25 -54.54 -1.46 -8.76
CA LYS A 25 -54.06 -1.38 -10.15
C LYS A 25 -52.57 -1.69 -10.30
N ASP A 26 -51.84 -1.77 -9.18
CA ASP A 26 -50.41 -2.05 -9.11
C ASP A 26 -50.13 -2.81 -7.81
N ASN A 27 -50.20 -4.14 -7.91
CA ASN A 27 -49.98 -5.09 -6.83
C ASN A 27 -48.56 -5.71 -6.85
N THR A 28 -47.59 -5.05 -7.49
CA THR A 28 -46.18 -5.49 -7.50
C THR A 28 -45.62 -5.58 -6.08
N ALA A 29 -44.87 -6.66 -5.81
CA ALA A 29 -44.27 -6.93 -4.51
C ALA A 29 -43.26 -5.83 -4.09
N ASP A 30 -43.08 -5.64 -2.79
CA ASP A 30 -42.27 -4.55 -2.23
C ASP A 30 -40.80 -4.57 -2.71
N ALA A 31 -40.18 -5.76 -2.74
CA ALA A 31 -38.81 -5.93 -3.23
C ALA A 31 -38.70 -5.62 -4.73
N ASP A 32 -39.57 -6.22 -5.55
CA ASP A 32 -39.60 -6.01 -6.99
C ASP A 32 -39.85 -4.54 -7.33
N ARG A 33 -40.77 -3.88 -6.61
CA ARG A 33 -41.06 -2.46 -6.76
C ARG A 33 -39.83 -1.59 -6.53
N LEU A 34 -39.09 -1.86 -5.46
CA LEU A 34 -37.86 -1.13 -5.14
C LEU A 34 -36.76 -1.41 -6.16
N LEU A 35 -36.51 -2.67 -6.50
CA LEU A 35 -35.45 -3.06 -7.43
C LEU A 35 -35.73 -2.54 -8.85
N HIS A 36 -36.98 -2.60 -9.33
CA HIS A 36 -37.35 -2.01 -10.62
C HIS A 36 -37.14 -0.50 -10.65
N ALA A 37 -37.51 0.20 -9.57
CA ALA A 37 -37.33 1.65 -9.49
C ALA A 37 -35.85 2.04 -9.46
N LEU A 38 -35.02 1.31 -8.72
CA LEU A 38 -33.57 1.49 -8.69
C LEU A 38 -32.92 1.18 -10.04
N ALA A 39 -33.26 0.05 -10.66
CA ALA A 39 -32.72 -0.31 -11.96
C ALA A 39 -33.08 0.72 -13.03
N SER A 40 -34.33 1.20 -13.02
CA SER A 40 -34.78 2.25 -13.94
C SER A 40 -34.07 3.59 -13.72
N SER A 41 -33.88 4.00 -12.46
CA SER A 41 -33.23 5.29 -12.16
C SER A 41 -31.72 5.27 -12.44
N LEU A 42 -31.09 4.10 -12.30
CA LEU A 42 -29.65 3.91 -12.50
C LEU A 42 -29.29 3.41 -13.90
N GLY A 43 -30.28 3.09 -14.74
CA GLY A 43 -30.06 2.53 -16.08
C GLY A 43 -29.43 1.14 -16.05
N LEU A 44 -29.77 0.33 -15.04
CA LEU A 44 -29.25 -1.03 -14.86
C LEU A 44 -30.18 -2.07 -15.50
N GLU A 45 -29.58 -3.16 -16.01
CA GLU A 45 -30.31 -4.37 -16.35
C GLU A 45 -30.78 -5.06 -15.06
N MET A 46 -32.07 -5.43 -14.97
CA MET A 46 -32.64 -6.06 -13.76
C MET A 46 -31.88 -7.32 -13.29
N GLY A 47 -31.29 -8.08 -14.20
CA GLY A 47 -30.50 -9.27 -13.86
C GLY A 47 -29.18 -8.98 -13.15
N ARG A 48 -28.76 -7.72 -13.06
CA ARG A 48 -27.51 -7.29 -12.42
C ARG A 48 -27.73 -6.58 -11.10
N LEU A 49 -28.98 -6.43 -10.65
CA LEU A 49 -29.30 -5.79 -9.37
C LEU A 49 -29.93 -6.83 -8.44
N SER A 50 -29.30 -7.05 -7.29
CA SER A 50 -29.80 -7.97 -6.27
C SER A 50 -29.90 -7.27 -4.92
N ALA A 51 -30.79 -7.76 -4.04
CA ALA A 51 -30.87 -7.29 -2.66
C ALA A 51 -30.29 -8.33 -1.70
N ASP A 52 -29.67 -7.85 -0.63
CA ASP A 52 -29.30 -8.72 0.48
C ASP A 52 -30.52 -9.42 1.06
N TRP A 53 -30.46 -10.73 1.22
CA TRP A 53 -31.60 -11.53 1.67
C TRP A 53 -32.06 -11.15 3.10
N ARG A 54 -31.15 -10.63 3.95
CA ARG A 54 -31.45 -10.17 5.31
C ARG A 54 -32.32 -8.93 5.30
N LEU A 55 -32.11 -8.04 4.33
CA LEU A 55 -32.88 -6.81 4.13
C LEU A 55 -34.34 -7.11 3.76
N LEU A 56 -34.58 -8.17 2.99
CA LEU A 56 -35.93 -8.54 2.55
C LEU A 56 -36.90 -8.83 3.71
N ARG A 57 -36.37 -9.19 4.90
CA ARG A 57 -37.15 -9.47 6.10
C ARG A 57 -37.83 -8.23 6.69
N SER A 58 -37.18 -7.07 6.63
CA SER A 58 -37.67 -5.81 7.21
C SER A 58 -38.22 -4.84 6.17
N LEU A 59 -37.98 -5.11 4.88
CA LEU A 59 -38.32 -4.21 3.78
C LEU A 59 -39.80 -3.78 3.73
N PRO A 60 -40.80 -4.67 3.86
CA PRO A 60 -42.21 -4.27 3.76
C PRO A 60 -42.62 -3.23 4.81
N GLU A 61 -42.14 -3.39 6.05
CA GLU A 61 -42.43 -2.47 7.14
C GLU A 61 -41.69 -1.14 6.95
N ALA A 62 -40.42 -1.20 6.56
CA ALA A 62 -39.59 -0.02 6.28
C ALA A 62 -40.21 0.88 5.20
N LEU A 63 -40.70 0.31 4.09
CA LEU A 63 -41.34 1.07 3.03
C LEU A 63 -42.63 1.76 3.49
N ARG A 64 -43.48 1.05 4.26
CA ARG A 64 -44.76 1.62 4.73
C ARG A 64 -44.55 2.72 5.77
N LYS A 65 -43.64 2.50 6.73
CA LYS A 65 -43.31 3.48 7.79
C LYS A 65 -42.83 4.81 7.22
N THR A 66 -42.18 4.76 6.07
CA THR A 66 -41.56 5.91 5.41
C THR A 66 -42.40 6.50 4.28
N ALA A 67 -43.65 6.06 4.11
CA ALA A 67 -44.52 6.45 3.00
C ALA A 67 -43.81 6.28 1.63
N TYR A 68 -43.13 5.13 1.48
CA TYR A 68 -42.43 4.71 0.27
C TYR A 68 -41.33 5.68 -0.21
N ARG A 69 -40.80 6.51 0.71
CA ARG A 69 -39.63 7.36 0.54
C ARG A 69 -38.48 6.78 1.34
N VAL A 70 -37.41 6.36 0.70
CA VAL A 70 -36.28 5.75 1.43
C VAL A 70 -34.94 6.24 0.90
N ARG A 71 -33.91 6.12 1.73
CA ARG A 71 -32.51 6.22 1.29
C ARG A 71 -31.99 4.79 1.13
N THR A 72 -31.44 4.47 -0.03
CA THR A 72 -30.85 3.15 -0.29
C THR A 72 -29.34 3.24 -0.20
N VAL A 73 -28.72 2.18 0.33
CA VAL A 73 -27.27 1.99 0.31
C VAL A 73 -26.97 0.88 -0.68
N LEU A 74 -26.17 1.20 -1.69
CA LEU A 74 -25.81 0.32 -2.79
C LEU A 74 -24.32 0.03 -2.76
N PHE A 75 -23.95 -1.07 -3.37
CA PHE A 75 -22.58 -1.38 -3.76
C PHE A 75 -22.58 -1.99 -5.16
N HIS A 76 -21.51 -1.83 -5.92
CA HIS A 76 -21.37 -2.48 -7.20
C HIS A 76 -19.95 -2.99 -7.34
N ASP A 77 -19.83 -4.24 -7.78
CA ASP A 77 -18.56 -4.80 -8.22
C ASP A 77 -18.43 -4.66 -9.75
N ASP A 78 -17.53 -5.41 -10.38
CA ASP A 78 -17.31 -5.36 -11.82
C ASP A 78 -18.50 -5.88 -12.67
N GLN A 79 -19.46 -6.56 -12.05
CA GLN A 79 -20.53 -7.28 -12.76
C GLN A 79 -21.94 -6.94 -12.27
N ASN A 80 -22.10 -6.75 -10.96
CA ASN A 80 -23.37 -6.70 -10.25
C ASN A 80 -23.46 -5.49 -9.34
N THR A 81 -24.69 -5.05 -9.09
CA THR A 81 -25.06 -4.07 -8.07
C THR A 81 -25.85 -4.79 -6.97
N PHE A 82 -25.52 -4.46 -5.73
CA PHE A 82 -26.11 -5.00 -4.52
C PHE A 82 -26.80 -3.87 -3.76
N LEU A 83 -28.09 -4.05 -3.47
CA LEU A 83 -28.81 -3.26 -2.48
C LEU A 83 -28.47 -3.82 -1.09
N ILE A 84 -27.62 -3.07 -0.38
CA ILE A 84 -27.10 -3.40 0.94
C ILE A 84 -28.13 -3.07 2.00
N ASP A 85 -28.77 -1.89 1.90
CA ASP A 85 -29.69 -1.44 2.92
C ASP A 85 -30.70 -0.38 2.47
N VAL A 86 -31.74 -0.21 3.29
CA VAL A 86 -32.81 0.77 3.17
C VAL A 86 -32.96 1.51 4.50
N LEU A 87 -32.66 2.82 4.46
CA LEU A 87 -32.68 3.73 5.59
C LEU A 87 -33.91 4.65 5.52
N ASP A 88 -34.37 5.08 6.70
CA ASP A 88 -35.39 6.12 6.82
C ASP A 88 -34.82 7.42 6.21
N PRO A 89 -35.58 8.15 5.37
CA PRO A 89 -35.12 9.40 4.78
C PRO A 89 -34.85 10.48 5.82
N LYS A 90 -35.42 10.37 7.02
CA LYS A 90 -35.19 11.26 8.17
C LYS A 90 -33.98 10.84 9.01
N ASP A 91 -33.42 9.65 8.78
CA ASP A 91 -32.16 9.27 9.39
C ASP A 91 -31.06 10.15 8.79
N LEU A 92 -30.56 11.10 9.59
CA LEU A 92 -29.46 12.00 9.22
C LEU A 92 -28.12 11.49 9.75
N GLU A 93 -28.08 10.30 10.37
CA GLU A 93 -26.81 9.73 10.80
C GLU A 93 -25.92 9.42 9.60
N PRO A 94 -24.60 9.58 9.75
CA PRO A 94 -23.66 9.26 8.69
C PRO A 94 -23.78 7.80 8.23
N VAL A 95 -23.49 7.56 6.96
CA VAL A 95 -23.44 6.23 6.35
C VAL A 95 -21.97 5.92 6.15
N TRP A 96 -21.35 5.18 7.08
CA TRP A 96 -19.91 5.03 7.09
C TRP A 96 -19.42 3.97 6.10
N GLY A 97 -18.31 4.30 5.46
CA GLY A 97 -17.39 3.36 4.83
C GLY A 97 -16.03 3.40 5.53
N VAL A 98 -15.29 2.31 5.44
CA VAL A 98 -13.92 2.21 5.98
C VAL A 98 -12.97 1.77 4.87
N ALA A 99 -11.99 2.60 4.55
CA ALA A 99 -10.85 2.19 3.72
C ALA A 99 -9.74 1.63 4.62
N VAL A 100 -9.13 0.53 4.20
CA VAL A 100 -8.09 -0.18 4.95
C VAL A 100 -6.91 -0.42 4.03
N ASP A 101 -5.74 0.05 4.44
CA ASP A 101 -4.44 -0.41 3.95
C ASP A 101 -3.91 -1.47 4.92
N LEU A 102 -3.95 -2.73 4.47
CA LEU A 102 -3.60 -3.92 5.22
C LEU A 102 -2.12 -4.26 4.97
N GLY A 103 -1.24 -3.44 5.53
CA GLY A 103 0.20 -3.64 5.47
C GLY A 103 0.68 -4.78 6.36
N THR A 104 1.84 -5.35 6.02
CA THR A 104 2.46 -6.42 6.83
C THR A 104 2.91 -5.91 8.20
N THR A 105 3.47 -4.71 8.28
CA THR A 105 3.96 -4.10 9.53
C THR A 105 2.92 -3.22 10.20
N ARG A 106 2.23 -2.38 9.43
CA ARG A 106 1.29 -1.38 9.92
C ARG A 106 0.00 -1.45 9.13
N ILE A 107 -1.12 -1.26 9.83
CA ILE A 107 -2.44 -1.17 9.24
C ILE A 107 -2.91 0.27 9.39
N VAL A 108 -3.34 0.88 8.29
CA VAL A 108 -3.90 2.24 8.28
C VAL A 108 -5.35 2.15 7.87
N ILE A 109 -6.23 2.81 8.63
CA ILE A 109 -7.66 2.83 8.33
C ILE A 109 -8.19 4.25 8.28
N ARG A 110 -9.19 4.44 7.42
CA ARG A 110 -9.83 5.75 7.20
C ARG A 110 -11.35 5.60 7.20
N LEU A 111 -12.01 6.38 8.05
CA LEU A 111 -13.46 6.47 8.15
C LEU A 111 -13.98 7.54 7.17
N ILE A 112 -14.93 7.17 6.34
CA ILE A 112 -15.47 8.00 5.24
C ILE A 112 -16.99 8.06 5.35
N ASP A 113 -17.59 9.25 5.26
CA ASP A 113 -19.04 9.34 5.06
C ASP A 113 -19.36 9.12 3.57
N LEU A 114 -20.05 8.02 3.27
CA LEU A 114 -20.41 7.63 1.91
C LEU A 114 -21.44 8.58 1.27
N SER A 115 -22.17 9.36 2.08
CA SER A 115 -23.15 10.32 1.56
C SER A 115 -22.48 11.61 1.11
N SER A 116 -21.62 12.18 1.96
CA SER A 116 -20.91 13.44 1.67
C SER A 116 -19.57 13.23 0.96
N LYS A 117 -19.07 11.99 0.91
CA LYS A 117 -17.77 11.60 0.34
C LYS A 117 -16.57 12.18 1.08
N SER A 118 -16.76 12.65 2.31
CA SER A 118 -15.69 13.25 3.11
C SER A 118 -14.95 12.22 3.94
N VAL A 119 -13.63 12.39 4.04
CA VAL A 119 -12.80 11.70 5.03
C VAL A 119 -13.07 12.32 6.40
N CYS A 120 -13.50 11.50 7.35
CA CYS A 120 -13.93 11.95 8.67
C CYS A 120 -12.90 11.64 9.76
N GLY A 121 -12.10 10.60 9.60
CA GLY A 121 -11.03 10.26 10.54
C GLY A 121 -10.08 9.25 9.93
N GLU A 122 -8.86 9.21 10.46
CA GLU A 122 -7.82 8.28 10.07
C GLU A 122 -7.07 7.85 11.33
N THR A 123 -6.75 6.57 11.44
CA THR A 123 -5.87 6.05 12.49
C THR A 123 -5.01 4.94 11.92
N SER A 124 -3.93 4.61 12.62
CA SER A 124 -3.07 3.50 12.24
C SER A 124 -2.44 2.83 13.45
N PHE A 125 -2.23 1.54 13.32
CA PHE A 125 -1.74 0.68 14.39
C PHE A 125 -0.83 -0.41 13.81
N ASP A 126 -0.01 -0.98 14.67
CA ASP A 126 0.89 -2.05 14.29
C ASP A 126 0.09 -3.32 13.98
N ASN A 127 0.48 -4.05 12.94
CA ASN A 127 -0.22 -5.27 12.56
C ASN A 127 -0.07 -6.32 13.68
N PRO A 128 -1.18 -6.79 14.30
CA PRO A 128 -1.11 -7.73 15.44
C PRO A 128 -0.40 -9.05 15.12
N GLN A 129 -0.31 -9.41 13.84
CA GLN A 129 0.41 -10.60 13.37
C GLN A 129 1.93 -10.50 13.50
N MET A 130 2.49 -9.31 13.78
CA MET A 130 3.94 -9.14 14.00
C MET A 130 4.46 -9.99 15.18
N THR A 131 3.58 -10.36 16.11
CA THR A 131 3.90 -11.30 17.20
C THR A 131 4.35 -12.68 16.71
N ILE A 132 3.92 -13.10 15.52
CA ILE A 132 4.32 -14.35 14.88
C ILE A 132 5.62 -14.19 14.09
N GLY A 133 5.78 -13.04 13.44
CA GLY A 133 7.00 -12.71 12.70
C GLY A 133 6.87 -11.38 11.95
N PRO A 134 8.00 -10.70 11.72
CA PRO A 134 8.02 -9.42 11.02
C PRO A 134 7.69 -9.58 9.52
N ASP A 135 8.03 -10.72 8.92
CA ASP A 135 7.88 -10.98 7.49
C ASP A 135 6.69 -11.91 7.15
N ILE A 136 6.32 -11.90 5.86
CA ILE A 136 5.22 -12.72 5.35
C ILE A 136 5.51 -14.23 5.40
N LEU A 137 6.76 -14.68 5.20
CA LEU A 137 7.11 -16.10 5.13
C LEU A 137 6.90 -16.77 6.49
N SER A 138 7.32 -16.10 7.57
CA SER A 138 7.11 -16.54 8.95
C SER A 138 5.62 -16.74 9.25
N ARG A 139 4.76 -15.83 8.78
CA ARG A 139 3.30 -15.92 8.94
C ARG A 139 2.70 -17.05 8.12
N VAL A 140 3.14 -17.23 6.87
CA VAL A 140 2.70 -18.36 6.03
C VAL A 140 3.09 -19.68 6.68
N HIS A 141 4.31 -19.78 7.23
CA HIS A 141 4.74 -20.99 7.93
C HIS A 141 3.88 -21.26 9.17
N HIS A 142 3.60 -20.25 9.99
CA HIS A 142 2.73 -20.40 11.15
C HIS A 142 1.32 -20.85 10.75
N ALA A 143 0.72 -20.21 9.73
CA ALA A 143 -0.61 -20.54 9.24
C ALA A 143 -0.75 -22.01 8.82
N CYS A 144 0.35 -22.62 8.35
CA CYS A 144 0.32 -23.96 7.76
C CYS A 144 0.89 -25.05 8.66
N SER A 145 1.77 -24.71 9.61
CA SER A 145 2.47 -25.67 10.47
C SER A 145 1.89 -25.75 11.87
N VAL A 146 1.09 -24.77 12.29
CA VAL A 146 0.46 -24.73 13.62
C VAL A 146 -1.02 -25.03 13.48
N ASP A 147 -1.51 -25.98 14.29
CA ASP A 147 -2.94 -26.30 14.36
C ASP A 147 -3.72 -25.05 14.82
N GLY A 148 -4.71 -24.63 14.03
CA GLY A 148 -5.44 -23.37 14.25
C GLY A 148 -4.66 -22.09 13.92
N GLY A 149 -3.47 -22.19 13.30
CA GLY A 149 -2.59 -21.06 13.03
C GLY A 149 -3.17 -20.04 12.04
N LEU A 150 -3.89 -20.50 11.02
CA LEU A 150 -4.57 -19.63 10.05
C LEU A 150 -5.71 -18.85 10.71
N GLU A 151 -6.55 -19.54 11.48
CA GLU A 151 -7.68 -18.97 12.20
C GLU A 151 -7.19 -17.96 13.25
N TYR A 152 -6.07 -18.24 13.92
CA TYR A 152 -5.42 -17.30 14.82
C TYR A 152 -4.99 -16.02 14.09
N LEU A 153 -4.25 -16.15 12.99
CA LEU A 153 -3.76 -15.01 12.20
C LEU A 153 -4.89 -14.16 11.62
N GLN A 154 -5.97 -14.79 11.15
CA GLN A 154 -7.17 -14.09 10.71
C GLN A 154 -7.80 -13.33 11.88
N ARG A 155 -8.06 -14.03 12.99
CA ARG A 155 -8.75 -13.48 14.16
C ARG A 155 -8.05 -12.24 14.71
N VAL A 156 -6.72 -12.28 14.89
CA VAL A 156 -6.00 -11.13 15.48
C VAL A 156 -6.05 -9.88 14.60
N VAL A 157 -6.07 -10.04 13.27
CA VAL A 157 -6.23 -8.90 12.34
C VAL A 157 -7.66 -8.37 12.38
N ILE A 158 -8.67 -9.24 12.38
CA ILE A 158 -10.08 -8.85 12.46
C ILE A 158 -10.38 -8.14 13.78
N GLU A 159 -9.86 -8.64 14.91
CA GLU A 159 -9.99 -8.01 16.22
C GLU A 159 -9.31 -6.63 16.27
N GLY A 160 -8.10 -6.51 15.73
CA GLY A 160 -7.39 -5.22 15.63
C GLY A 160 -8.11 -4.19 14.78
N LEU A 161 -8.58 -4.60 13.59
CA LEU A 161 -9.38 -3.76 12.70
C LEU A 161 -10.69 -3.30 13.35
N TYR A 162 -11.41 -4.22 14.01
CA TYR A 162 -12.64 -3.87 14.70
C TYR A 162 -12.40 -2.82 15.79
N GLY A 163 -11.36 -2.99 16.63
CA GLY A 163 -11.03 -2.04 17.68
C GLY A 163 -10.74 -0.63 17.14
N ALA A 164 -9.96 -0.54 16.05
CA ALA A 164 -9.65 0.74 15.41
C ALA A 164 -10.88 1.38 14.74
N ILE A 165 -11.76 0.58 14.10
CA ILE A 165 -13.03 1.08 13.54
C ILE A 165 -13.95 1.61 14.64
N GLU A 166 -14.04 0.88 15.76
CA GLU A 166 -14.83 1.27 16.92
C GLU A 166 -14.34 2.60 17.50
N GLU A 167 -13.02 2.76 17.68
CA GLU A 167 -12.41 4.01 18.12
C GLU A 167 -12.78 5.19 17.20
N LEU A 168 -12.61 5.04 15.89
CA LEU A 168 -12.94 6.09 14.92
C LEU A 168 -14.44 6.44 14.93
N CYS A 169 -15.32 5.44 15.03
CA CYS A 169 -16.76 5.66 15.09
C CYS A 169 -17.16 6.40 16.38
N LEU A 170 -16.64 5.97 17.53
CA LEU A 170 -16.92 6.58 18.83
C LEU A 170 -16.41 8.02 18.91
N ALA A 171 -15.23 8.32 18.34
CA ALA A 171 -14.70 9.67 18.23
C ALA A 171 -15.60 10.62 17.42
N LYS A 172 -16.53 10.07 16.61
CA LYS A 172 -17.56 10.81 15.86
C LYS A 172 -18.95 10.72 16.46
N GLY A 173 -19.08 10.20 17.68
CA GLY A 173 -20.38 10.00 18.33
C GLY A 173 -21.27 8.99 17.60
N SER A 174 -20.66 8.02 16.91
CA SER A 174 -21.33 6.99 16.12
C SER A 174 -20.95 5.59 16.61
N ASN A 175 -21.33 4.55 15.86
CA ASN A 175 -21.17 3.15 16.24
C ASN A 175 -20.74 2.32 15.00
N PRO A 176 -19.88 1.29 15.13
CA PRO A 176 -19.61 0.29 14.09
C PRO A 176 -20.83 -0.28 13.34
N SER A 177 -22.02 -0.32 13.96
CA SER A 177 -23.27 -0.72 13.28
C SER A 177 -23.74 0.24 12.17
N ARG A 178 -23.11 1.42 12.05
CA ARG A 178 -23.25 2.40 10.97
C ARG A 178 -22.20 2.27 9.87
N VAL A 179 -21.32 1.28 9.93
CA VAL A 179 -20.40 0.95 8.83
C VAL A 179 -21.08 -0.03 7.87
N PHE A 180 -21.23 0.38 6.62
CA PHE A 180 -21.93 -0.37 5.57
C PHE A 180 -20.97 -0.99 4.56
N LEU A 181 -19.83 -0.35 4.32
CA LEU A 181 -18.83 -0.78 3.34
C LEU A 181 -17.44 -0.75 3.95
N VAL A 182 -16.65 -1.77 3.64
CA VAL A 182 -15.22 -1.79 3.92
C VAL A 182 -14.48 -2.07 2.61
N SER A 183 -13.50 -1.24 2.27
CA SER A 183 -12.60 -1.46 1.15
C SER A 183 -11.21 -1.78 1.69
N VAL A 184 -10.69 -2.95 1.37
CA VAL A 184 -9.41 -3.47 1.87
C VAL A 184 -8.43 -3.59 0.73
N SER A 185 -7.25 -3.01 0.92
CA SER A 185 -6.13 -3.00 0.00
C SER A 185 -4.90 -3.54 0.72
N GLY A 186 -4.19 -4.49 0.15
CA GLY A 186 -3.02 -5.11 0.78
C GLY A 186 -2.42 -6.20 -0.09
N ASN A 187 -1.20 -6.61 0.24
CA ASN A 187 -0.52 -7.64 -0.54
C ASN A 187 -1.29 -8.98 -0.52
N THR A 188 -0.96 -9.85 -1.45
CA THR A 188 -1.66 -11.13 -1.66
C THR A 188 -1.72 -11.98 -0.39
N THR A 189 -0.62 -12.07 0.37
CA THR A 189 -0.57 -12.85 1.62
C THR A 189 -1.49 -12.24 2.67
N MET A 190 -1.45 -10.92 2.86
CA MET A 190 -2.31 -10.24 3.83
C MET A 190 -3.79 -10.39 3.48
N SER A 191 -4.14 -10.26 2.20
CA SER A 191 -5.51 -10.48 1.72
C SER A 191 -6.00 -11.92 1.98
N HIS A 192 -5.14 -12.93 1.77
CA HIS A 192 -5.49 -14.33 2.06
C HIS A 192 -5.69 -14.56 3.56
N LEU A 193 -4.78 -14.08 4.41
CA LEU A 193 -4.91 -14.22 5.86
C LEU A 193 -6.15 -13.51 6.40
N PHE A 194 -6.46 -12.32 5.90
CA PHE A 194 -7.67 -11.57 6.26
C PHE A 194 -8.96 -12.32 5.93
N LEU A 195 -9.00 -12.98 4.76
CA LEU A 195 -10.15 -13.77 4.31
C LEU A 195 -10.16 -15.22 4.86
N GLY A 196 -9.16 -15.62 5.65
CA GLY A 196 -9.05 -17.00 6.15
C GLY A 196 -8.74 -18.01 5.04
N LEU A 197 -8.09 -17.58 3.96
CA LEU A 197 -7.66 -18.43 2.85
C LEU A 197 -6.24 -18.92 3.12
N SER A 198 -5.97 -20.19 2.83
CA SER A 198 -4.64 -20.76 3.04
C SER A 198 -3.58 -20.09 2.14
N PRO A 199 -2.49 -19.54 2.71
CA PRO A 199 -1.42 -18.95 1.93
C PRO A 199 -0.32 -19.96 1.52
N TYR A 200 -0.51 -21.26 1.80
CA TYR A 200 0.54 -22.29 1.71
C TYR A 200 1.29 -22.33 0.37
N TYR A 201 0.56 -22.19 -0.74
CA TYR A 201 1.13 -22.27 -2.10
C TYR A 201 1.61 -20.92 -2.64
N LEU A 202 1.48 -19.82 -1.89
CA LEU A 202 1.97 -18.51 -2.31
C LEU A 202 3.50 -18.48 -2.40
N ILE A 203 4.17 -19.18 -1.48
CA ILE A 203 5.62 -19.15 -1.30
C ILE A 203 6.33 -20.38 -1.89
N ARG A 204 5.57 -21.22 -2.61
CA ARG A 204 6.05 -22.48 -3.17
C ARG A 204 5.86 -22.46 -4.66
N GLU A 205 6.91 -22.78 -5.39
CA GLU A 205 6.85 -22.89 -6.85
C GLU A 205 5.68 -23.82 -7.27
N PRO A 206 4.83 -23.40 -8.23
CA PRO A 206 4.94 -22.22 -9.10
C PRO A 206 4.22 -20.94 -8.61
N TYR A 207 4.16 -20.72 -7.29
CA TYR A 207 3.70 -19.50 -6.61
C TYR A 207 2.25 -19.15 -6.95
N ILE A 208 1.30 -20.02 -6.56
CA ILE A 208 -0.10 -19.89 -6.97
C ILE A 208 -0.98 -19.45 -5.78
N PRO A 209 -1.64 -18.28 -5.85
CA PRO A 209 -2.68 -17.88 -4.90
C PRO A 209 -3.94 -18.72 -5.03
N VAL A 210 -4.73 -18.80 -3.96
CA VAL A 210 -6.07 -19.43 -3.99
C VAL A 210 -6.93 -18.72 -5.02
N MET A 211 -6.90 -17.38 -4.99
CA MET A 211 -7.53 -16.56 -6.01
C MET A 211 -6.92 -15.16 -6.07
N ASN A 212 -7.05 -14.53 -7.23
CA ASN A 212 -6.64 -13.15 -7.47
C ASN A 212 -7.81 -12.16 -7.38
N ARG A 213 -9.03 -12.57 -7.78
CA ARG A 213 -10.23 -11.73 -7.69
C ARG A 213 -11.17 -12.29 -6.65
N PHE A 214 -11.30 -11.61 -5.53
CA PHE A 214 -12.18 -12.05 -4.45
C PHE A 214 -13.64 -11.68 -4.75
N PRO A 215 -14.61 -12.53 -4.36
CA PRO A 215 -15.99 -12.08 -4.30
C PRO A 215 -16.12 -11.00 -3.21
N VAL A 216 -17.16 -10.18 -3.32
CA VAL A 216 -17.56 -9.32 -2.21
C VAL A 216 -18.06 -10.24 -1.09
N VAL A 217 -17.54 -10.05 0.13
CA VAL A 217 -17.87 -10.91 1.28
C VAL A 217 -18.67 -10.14 2.32
N SER A 218 -19.52 -10.85 3.06
CA SER A 218 -20.24 -10.25 4.19
C SER A 218 -19.26 -10.02 5.34
N ALA A 219 -19.27 -8.84 5.96
CA ALA A 219 -18.41 -8.54 7.12
C ALA A 219 -18.59 -9.57 8.26
N THR A 220 -19.82 -10.04 8.45
CA THR A 220 -20.16 -11.06 9.45
C THR A 220 -19.55 -12.45 9.16
N GLU A 221 -19.32 -12.81 7.90
CA GLU A 221 -18.76 -14.11 7.51
C GLU A 221 -17.28 -14.23 7.87
N ILE A 222 -16.56 -13.10 7.81
CA ILE A 222 -15.15 -13.01 8.21
C ILE A 222 -14.98 -12.62 9.70
N GLY A 223 -16.07 -12.56 10.46
CA GLY A 223 -16.05 -12.26 11.90
C GLY A 223 -15.94 -10.78 12.28
N LEU A 224 -16.03 -9.86 11.31
CA LEU A 224 -15.99 -8.42 11.57
C LEU A 224 -17.38 -7.93 12.03
N LYS A 225 -17.48 -7.52 13.29
CA LYS A 225 -18.75 -7.19 13.99
C LYS A 225 -19.28 -5.80 13.65
N LEU A 226 -19.55 -5.55 12.37
CA LEU A 226 -20.15 -4.30 11.89
C LEU A 226 -21.67 -4.45 11.77
N ARG A 227 -22.27 -3.66 10.89
CA ARG A 227 -23.64 -3.86 10.46
C ARG A 227 -23.84 -5.26 9.85
N SER A 228 -25.00 -5.86 10.12
CA SER A 228 -25.32 -7.20 9.63
C SER A 228 -25.38 -7.32 8.11
N THR A 229 -25.62 -6.23 7.38
CA THR A 229 -25.58 -6.17 5.90
C THR A 229 -24.27 -5.63 5.36
N ALA A 230 -23.29 -5.28 6.21
CA ALA A 230 -22.04 -4.67 5.74
C ALA A 230 -21.29 -5.60 4.79
N LEU A 231 -20.78 -5.02 3.70
CA LEU A 231 -19.98 -5.71 2.70
C LEU A 231 -18.51 -5.30 2.79
N VAL A 232 -17.64 -6.26 2.50
CA VAL A 232 -16.19 -6.08 2.43
C VAL A 232 -15.74 -6.36 1.01
N TYR A 233 -15.16 -5.33 0.39
CA TYR A 233 -14.48 -5.41 -0.88
C TYR A 233 -12.98 -5.53 -0.63
N VAL A 234 -12.34 -6.54 -1.21
CA VAL A 234 -10.89 -6.71 -1.17
C VAL A 234 -10.36 -6.45 -2.57
N PHE A 235 -9.41 -5.53 -2.70
CA PHE A 235 -8.75 -5.26 -3.97
C PHE A 235 -8.14 -6.53 -4.55
N PRO A 236 -8.22 -6.72 -5.87
CA PRO A 236 -7.80 -7.97 -6.46
C PRO A 236 -6.28 -7.99 -6.68
N ASN A 237 -5.68 -9.16 -6.52
CA ASN A 237 -4.26 -9.42 -6.72
C ASN A 237 -3.95 -9.77 -8.19
N ILE A 238 -2.67 -9.91 -8.53
CA ILE A 238 -2.22 -10.42 -9.84
C ILE A 238 -1.41 -11.70 -9.70
N GLY A 239 -0.64 -11.84 -8.63
CA GLY A 239 0.12 -13.04 -8.31
C GLY A 239 0.49 -13.09 -6.84
N SER A 240 1.39 -13.99 -6.44
CA SER A 240 1.75 -14.18 -5.02
C SER A 240 2.41 -12.96 -4.36
N TYR A 241 3.15 -12.17 -5.14
CA TYR A 241 3.90 -11.01 -4.66
C TYR A 241 3.43 -9.68 -5.26
N PHE A 242 2.35 -9.70 -6.05
CA PHE A 242 1.72 -8.50 -6.59
C PHE A 242 0.26 -8.47 -6.16
N GLY A 243 -0.01 -7.71 -5.09
CA GLY A 243 -1.30 -7.72 -4.43
C GLY A 243 -2.22 -6.56 -4.79
N GLY A 244 -3.31 -6.46 -4.03
CA GLY A 244 -4.33 -5.43 -4.18
C GLY A 244 -3.86 -4.03 -3.79
N ASP A 245 -2.85 -3.93 -2.92
CA ASP A 245 -2.13 -2.69 -2.60
C ASP A 245 -1.61 -1.96 -3.84
N LEU A 246 -0.97 -2.68 -4.75
CA LEU A 246 -0.42 -2.09 -5.97
C LEU A 246 -1.51 -1.77 -6.99
N VAL A 247 -2.53 -2.61 -7.11
CA VAL A 247 -3.69 -2.33 -7.98
C VAL A 247 -4.42 -1.07 -7.50
N SER A 248 -4.60 -0.94 -6.19
CA SER A 248 -5.13 0.25 -5.52
C SER A 248 -4.26 1.47 -5.78
N GLY A 249 -2.93 1.33 -5.63
CA GLY A 249 -1.97 2.39 -5.91
C GLY A 249 -2.00 2.87 -7.36
N ILE A 250 -2.05 1.95 -8.33
CA ILE A 250 -2.19 2.26 -9.76
C ILE A 250 -3.47 3.04 -10.02
N LEU A 251 -4.60 2.60 -9.43
CA LEU A 251 -5.90 3.26 -9.57
C LEU A 251 -5.85 4.70 -9.05
N HIS A 252 -5.28 4.89 -7.85
CA HIS A 252 -5.14 6.20 -7.23
C HIS A 252 -4.23 7.13 -8.04
N ALA A 253 -3.05 6.65 -8.40
CA ALA A 253 -2.05 7.41 -9.14
C ALA A 253 -2.51 7.74 -10.56
N GLY A 254 -3.45 6.95 -11.10
CA GLY A 254 -3.94 7.10 -12.46
C GLY A 254 -2.90 6.69 -13.50
N LEU A 255 -1.99 5.77 -13.16
CA LEU A 255 -0.95 5.25 -14.06
C LEU A 255 -1.58 4.65 -15.34
N HIS A 256 -2.68 3.92 -15.18
CA HIS A 256 -3.46 3.31 -16.25
C HIS A 256 -4.22 4.31 -17.13
N ARG A 257 -4.08 5.61 -16.86
CA ARG A 257 -4.64 6.70 -17.68
C ARG A 257 -3.55 7.57 -18.33
N GLN A 258 -2.27 7.31 -18.05
CA GLN A 258 -1.16 8.09 -18.61
C GLN A 258 -0.88 7.67 -20.06
N GLU A 259 -0.52 8.63 -20.91
CA GLU A 259 -0.04 8.33 -22.27
C GLU A 259 1.46 8.00 -22.24
N GLN A 260 2.22 8.79 -21.50
CA GLN A 260 3.65 8.59 -21.28
C GLN A 260 3.95 7.38 -20.39
N THR A 261 5.11 6.77 -20.63
CA THR A 261 5.60 5.67 -19.79
C THR A 261 6.09 6.20 -18.46
N VAL A 262 5.48 5.72 -17.40
CA VAL A 262 5.77 6.09 -16.02
C VAL A 262 6.28 4.86 -15.27
N LEU A 263 7.29 5.08 -14.44
CA LEU A 263 7.76 4.10 -13.47
C LEU A 263 7.15 4.44 -12.11
N MET A 264 6.31 3.56 -11.56
CA MET A 264 5.83 3.64 -10.19
C MET A 264 6.58 2.63 -9.33
N VAL A 265 7.09 3.07 -8.19
CA VAL A 265 7.77 2.22 -7.20
C VAL A 265 7.07 2.40 -5.87
N ASP A 266 6.59 1.31 -5.28
CA ASP A 266 6.27 1.26 -3.86
C ASP A 266 7.48 0.77 -3.09
N VAL A 267 7.98 1.60 -2.18
CA VAL A 267 9.13 1.26 -1.35
C VAL A 267 8.61 0.91 0.05
N GLY A 268 8.46 -0.38 0.29
CA GLY A 268 8.18 -0.96 1.60
C GLY A 268 9.15 -2.11 1.92
N THR A 269 8.64 -3.16 2.59
CA THR A 269 9.44 -4.35 2.96
C THR A 269 9.97 -5.03 1.72
N ASN A 270 9.15 -5.02 0.66
CA ASN A 270 9.54 -5.37 -0.68
C ASN A 270 9.59 -4.10 -1.53
N ALA A 271 10.32 -4.17 -2.64
CA ALA A 271 10.23 -3.18 -3.69
C ALA A 271 9.27 -3.72 -4.74
N GLU A 272 8.11 -3.10 -4.85
CA GLU A 272 7.16 -3.41 -5.90
C GLU A 272 7.17 -2.31 -6.94
N VAL A 273 7.40 -2.71 -8.19
CA VAL A 273 7.66 -1.77 -9.28
C VAL A 273 6.72 -2.05 -10.43
N VAL A 274 6.15 -0.99 -10.97
CA VAL A 274 5.28 -1.00 -12.14
C VAL A 274 5.82 -0.01 -13.15
N LEU A 275 6.08 -0.47 -14.37
CA LEU A 275 6.48 0.35 -15.50
C LEU A 275 5.39 0.28 -16.56
N GLY A 276 4.88 1.41 -17.03
CA GLY A 276 3.91 1.40 -18.12
C GLY A 276 3.08 2.65 -18.26
N ASN A 277 1.94 2.50 -18.93
CA ASN A 277 1.01 3.56 -19.28
C ASN A 277 -0.42 2.99 -19.46
N ALA A 278 -1.32 3.74 -20.09
CA ALA A 278 -2.71 3.34 -20.30
C ALA A 278 -2.93 2.12 -21.21
N THR A 279 -1.91 1.74 -21.99
CA THR A 279 -2.01 0.67 -23.00
C THR A 279 -1.35 -0.63 -22.55
N TRP A 280 -0.28 -0.56 -21.77
CA TRP A 280 0.45 -1.71 -21.26
C TRP A 280 1.10 -1.36 -19.92
N MET A 281 1.23 -2.35 -19.04
CA MET A 281 1.99 -2.26 -17.81
C MET A 281 2.79 -3.55 -17.61
N MET A 282 4.01 -3.42 -17.16
CA MET A 282 4.84 -4.51 -16.69
C MET A 282 5.15 -4.27 -15.22
N ALA A 283 5.06 -5.32 -14.42
CA ALA A 283 5.28 -5.21 -13.00
C ALA A 283 6.15 -6.34 -12.47
N CYS A 284 6.85 -6.08 -11.38
CA CYS A 284 7.51 -7.10 -10.61
C CYS A 284 7.56 -6.71 -9.13
N ALA A 285 7.72 -7.70 -8.28
CA ALA A 285 8.09 -7.51 -6.89
C ALA A 285 9.45 -8.16 -6.66
N GLY A 286 10.31 -7.49 -5.90
CA GLY A 286 11.62 -7.99 -5.52
C GLY A 286 11.93 -7.63 -4.08
N ALA A 287 12.84 -8.38 -3.46
CA ALA A 287 13.36 -8.00 -2.16
C ALA A 287 14.20 -6.72 -2.33
N ALA A 288 13.69 -5.58 -1.85
CA ALA A 288 14.45 -4.34 -1.73
C ALA A 288 15.63 -4.49 -0.75
N GLY A 289 15.65 -5.57 0.04
CA GLY A 289 16.60 -5.84 1.09
C GLY A 289 16.24 -5.07 2.38
N PRO A 290 16.46 -5.68 3.55
CA PRO A 290 15.91 -5.19 4.82
C PRO A 290 16.68 -3.99 5.43
N ALA A 291 17.57 -3.34 4.68
CA ALA A 291 18.34 -2.20 5.19
C ALA A 291 17.51 -0.91 5.33
N LEU A 292 16.35 -0.83 4.66
CA LEU A 292 15.53 0.39 4.55
C LEU A 292 14.33 0.39 5.52
N GLU A 293 13.92 -0.79 5.98
CA GLU A 293 12.89 -0.95 7.00
C GLU A 293 13.54 -1.49 8.27
N GLY A 294 13.38 -0.76 9.39
CA GLY A 294 14.17 -0.94 10.61
C GLY A 294 14.34 -2.39 11.09
N GLY A 295 15.48 -2.67 11.73
CA GLY A 295 15.77 -3.96 12.35
C GLY A 295 17.00 -4.71 11.84
N VAL A 296 17.68 -4.21 10.79
CA VAL A 296 18.93 -4.82 10.30
C VAL A 296 20.19 -4.12 10.74
N SER A 297 20.10 -2.81 10.98
CA SER A 297 21.15 -2.07 11.68
C SER A 297 20.84 -1.95 13.16
N LYS A 298 21.86 -2.08 14.02
CA LYS A 298 21.73 -1.89 15.47
C LYS A 298 21.22 -0.49 15.83
N MET A 299 21.55 0.53 15.04
CA MET A 299 21.02 1.89 15.22
C MET A 299 19.77 2.17 14.38
N GLY A 300 19.37 1.21 13.53
CA GLY A 300 18.22 1.37 12.64
C GLY A 300 16.90 1.30 13.40
N MET A 301 16.03 2.26 13.18
CA MET A 301 14.69 2.31 13.75
C MET A 301 13.66 2.80 12.73
N MET A 302 12.38 2.54 12.99
CA MET A 302 11.30 3.14 12.20
C MET A 302 11.27 4.65 12.38
N ALA A 303 10.75 5.36 11.38
CA ALA A 303 10.54 6.81 11.46
C ALA A 303 9.58 7.15 12.62
N GLY A 304 10.06 7.96 13.55
CA GLY A 304 9.33 8.37 14.75
C GLY A 304 10.20 9.28 15.62
N PRO A 305 9.66 9.85 16.71
CA PRO A 305 10.37 10.83 17.52
C PRO A 305 11.78 10.39 17.97
N GLY A 306 12.79 11.19 17.61
CA GLY A 306 14.21 10.91 17.88
C GLY A 306 14.91 10.04 16.84
N ALA A 307 14.24 9.57 15.79
CA ALA A 307 14.90 8.96 14.64
C ALA A 307 15.55 10.04 13.78
N ILE A 308 16.82 9.85 13.42
CA ILE A 308 17.50 10.67 12.41
C ILE A 308 16.87 10.37 11.06
N ASP A 309 16.23 11.36 10.45
CA ASP A 309 15.51 11.24 9.17
C ASP A 309 16.19 11.94 8.00
N ARG A 310 17.10 12.89 8.29
CA ARG A 310 17.96 13.51 7.28
C ARG A 310 19.40 13.65 7.74
N VAL A 311 20.31 13.56 6.78
CA VAL A 311 21.73 13.87 6.95
C VAL A 311 22.20 14.67 5.74
N TRP A 312 22.91 15.77 5.95
CA TRP A 312 23.43 16.58 4.86
C TRP A 312 24.80 17.17 5.21
N ILE A 313 25.49 17.66 4.19
CA ILE A 313 26.75 18.41 4.36
C ILE A 313 26.40 19.89 4.29
N ASP A 314 26.74 20.66 5.32
CA ASP A 314 26.59 22.11 5.30
C ASP A 314 27.52 22.72 4.23
N PRO A 315 27.00 23.51 3.28
CA PRO A 315 27.80 24.02 2.17
C PRO A 315 28.82 25.09 2.58
N ASN A 316 28.69 25.67 3.78
CA ASN A 316 29.57 26.73 4.28
C ASN A 316 30.64 26.19 5.22
N THR A 317 30.28 25.27 6.12
CA THR A 317 31.20 24.71 7.12
C THR A 317 31.83 23.40 6.66
N ASP A 318 31.25 22.76 5.65
CA ASP A 318 31.64 21.43 5.19
C ASP A 318 31.44 20.36 6.29
N GLU A 319 30.67 20.66 7.33
CA GLU A 319 30.34 19.72 8.41
C GLU A 319 29.12 18.87 8.06
N MET A 320 29.09 17.64 8.56
CA MET A 320 27.93 16.77 8.40
C MET A 320 26.93 17.02 9.52
N LEU A 321 25.72 17.43 9.14
CA LEU A 321 24.61 17.74 10.04
C LEU A 321 23.50 16.70 9.88
N TYR A 322 22.61 16.65 10.87
CA TYR A 322 21.44 15.77 10.83
C TYR A 322 20.22 16.46 11.44
N HIS A 323 19.04 15.94 11.10
CA HIS A 323 17.76 16.30 11.70
C HIS A 323 17.14 15.05 12.32
N THR A 324 16.39 15.23 13.41
CA THR A 324 15.62 14.17 14.06
C THR A 324 14.14 14.51 14.05
N ILE A 325 13.32 13.49 13.85
CA ILE A 325 11.86 13.66 13.88
C ILE A 325 11.43 14.16 15.26
N GLY A 326 10.66 15.25 15.28
CA GLY A 326 10.14 15.88 16.51
C GLY A 326 11.19 16.62 17.32
N ASP A 327 12.34 16.96 16.73
CA ASP A 327 13.43 17.73 17.34
C ASP A 327 13.90 17.14 18.69
N GLN A 328 13.83 15.81 18.81
CA GLN A 328 14.24 15.08 20.01
C GLN A 328 15.71 14.64 19.91
N PRO A 329 16.40 14.42 21.04
CA PRO A 329 17.73 13.84 21.00
C PRO A 329 17.72 12.50 20.24
N PRO A 330 18.73 12.24 19.40
CA PRO A 330 18.78 11.08 18.52
C PRO A 330 18.79 9.77 19.31
N LYS A 331 17.95 8.82 18.88
CA LYS A 331 17.86 7.45 19.44
C LYS A 331 18.30 6.38 18.45
N GLY A 332 18.34 6.72 17.18
CA GLY A 332 18.62 5.83 16.07
C GLY A 332 18.43 6.58 14.75
N ILE A 333 18.42 5.86 13.65
CA ILE A 333 18.29 6.39 12.29
C ILE A 333 17.21 5.62 11.53
N CYS A 334 16.40 6.32 10.73
CA CYS A 334 15.46 5.67 9.82
C CYS A 334 16.07 5.51 8.42
N GLY A 335 15.42 4.75 7.54
CA GLY A 335 16.02 4.41 6.25
C GLY A 335 16.32 5.63 5.35
N SER A 336 15.55 6.73 5.43
CA SER A 336 15.87 7.97 4.68
C SER A 336 17.17 8.59 5.18
N GLY A 337 17.35 8.63 6.51
CA GLY A 337 18.59 9.06 7.14
C GLY A 337 19.77 8.18 6.77
N ILE A 338 19.59 6.85 6.64
CA ILE A 338 20.66 5.93 6.19
C ILE A 338 21.08 6.21 4.74
N ILE A 339 20.12 6.45 3.83
CA ILE A 339 20.40 6.79 2.43
C ILE A 339 21.19 8.11 2.36
N ASP A 340 20.71 9.14 3.06
CA ASP A 340 21.34 10.45 3.16
C ASP A 340 22.76 10.38 3.74
N LEU A 341 22.93 9.61 4.82
CA LEU A 341 24.23 9.41 5.46
C LEU A 341 25.20 8.74 4.49
N ALA A 342 24.80 7.66 3.82
CA ALA A 342 25.65 6.97 2.87
C ALA A 342 26.03 7.88 1.68
N ALA A 343 25.09 8.70 1.19
CA ALA A 343 25.37 9.70 0.17
C ALA A 343 26.41 10.73 0.64
N CYS A 344 26.27 11.24 1.87
CA CYS A 344 27.23 12.18 2.46
C CYS A 344 28.62 11.54 2.66
N LEU A 345 28.68 10.34 3.23
CA LEU A 345 29.93 9.60 3.42
C LEU A 345 30.65 9.34 2.10
N PHE A 346 29.89 8.98 1.05
CA PHE A 346 30.44 8.76 -0.28
C PHE A 346 30.99 10.07 -0.86
N ARG A 347 30.21 11.16 -0.82
CA ARG A 347 30.62 12.49 -1.29
C ARG A 347 31.86 13.05 -0.59
N LYS A 348 32.08 12.66 0.66
CA LYS A 348 33.25 13.04 1.47
C LYS A 348 34.47 12.15 1.24
N GLY A 349 34.35 11.06 0.49
CA GLY A 349 35.40 10.05 0.35
C GLY A 349 35.64 9.24 1.65
N PHE A 350 34.69 9.28 2.60
CA PHE A 350 34.75 8.49 3.84
C PHE A 350 34.45 7.02 3.56
N ILE A 351 33.75 6.75 2.46
CA ILE A 351 33.57 5.41 1.92
C ILE A 351 33.98 5.39 0.45
N ASP A 352 34.59 4.29 0.01
CA ASP A 352 34.97 4.10 -1.39
C ASP A 352 33.76 3.67 -2.27
N ILE A 353 34.01 3.44 -3.56
CA ILE A 353 32.98 2.97 -4.51
C ILE A 353 32.40 1.59 -4.17
N ARG A 354 33.05 0.81 -3.28
CA ARG A 354 32.53 -0.48 -2.78
C ARG A 354 31.80 -0.31 -1.44
N GLY A 355 31.64 0.94 -0.99
CA GLY A 355 31.15 1.33 0.32
C GLY A 355 31.98 0.76 1.47
N LYS A 356 33.30 0.70 1.32
CA LYS A 356 34.22 0.40 2.42
C LYS A 356 34.74 1.68 3.04
N PHE A 357 34.77 1.73 4.37
CA PHE A 357 35.29 2.89 5.09
C PHE A 357 36.76 3.15 4.74
N VAL A 358 37.08 4.42 4.49
CA VAL A 358 38.43 4.91 4.21
C VAL A 358 39.00 5.48 5.50
N ALA A 359 39.79 4.68 6.22
CA ALA A 359 40.26 5.01 7.57
C ALA A 359 40.93 6.40 7.69
N LEU A 360 41.76 6.77 6.71
CA LEU A 360 42.44 8.06 6.71
C LEU A 360 41.46 9.25 6.62
N ALA A 361 40.38 9.09 5.85
CA ALA A 361 39.39 10.15 5.64
C ALA A 361 38.44 10.27 6.84
N CYS A 362 38.07 9.15 7.46
CA CYS A 362 37.16 9.13 8.61
C CYS A 362 37.80 9.60 9.93
N GLY A 363 39.13 9.47 10.08
CA GLY A 363 39.85 9.86 11.29
C GLY A 363 39.29 9.21 12.57
N ASP A 364 39.21 9.99 13.65
CA ASP A 364 38.83 9.52 14.99
C ASP A 364 37.36 9.07 15.11
N ARG A 365 36.53 9.37 14.10
CA ARG A 365 35.14 8.90 14.04
C ARG A 365 35.04 7.44 13.61
N LEU A 366 36.06 6.89 12.95
CA LEU A 366 36.10 5.47 12.64
C LEU A 366 36.66 4.68 13.82
N ARG A 367 35.83 3.81 14.40
CA ARG A 367 36.15 2.99 15.55
C ARG A 367 35.88 1.52 15.22
N GLU A 368 36.32 0.62 16.09
CA GLU A 368 35.98 -0.79 16.01
C GLU A 368 34.79 -1.08 16.95
N GLN A 369 33.79 -1.81 16.45
CA GLN A 369 32.64 -2.31 17.20
C GLN A 369 32.46 -3.79 16.83
N ASP A 370 32.50 -4.69 17.82
CA ASP A 370 32.36 -6.14 17.62
C ASP A 370 33.30 -6.73 16.53
N GLY A 371 34.53 -6.23 16.44
CA GLY A 371 35.50 -6.67 15.42
C GLY A 371 35.26 -6.11 14.01
N MET A 372 34.36 -5.12 13.87
CA MET A 372 34.03 -4.49 12.60
C MET A 372 34.27 -2.98 12.64
N ALA A 373 34.67 -2.41 11.51
CA ALA A 373 34.78 -0.97 11.35
C ALA A 373 33.40 -0.31 11.47
N ALA A 374 33.33 0.78 12.23
CA ALA A 374 32.09 1.48 12.56
C ALA A 374 32.32 2.99 12.65
N TYR A 375 31.51 3.77 11.95
CA TYR A 375 31.60 5.23 11.93
C TYR A 375 30.66 5.83 12.97
N CYS A 376 31.20 6.62 13.90
CA CYS A 376 30.45 7.34 14.94
C CYS A 376 29.75 8.56 14.33
N ILE A 377 28.42 8.52 14.33
CA ILE A 377 27.58 9.63 13.84
C ILE A 377 27.25 10.57 14.99
N VAL A 378 26.85 10.00 16.13
CA VAL A 378 26.41 10.69 17.34
C VAL A 378 27.16 10.14 18.54
N GLU A 379 27.71 11.01 19.38
CA GLU A 379 28.39 10.62 20.62
C GLU A 379 27.39 10.31 21.75
N ALA A 380 27.83 9.52 22.74
CA ALA A 380 26.98 9.09 23.86
C ALA A 380 26.32 10.24 24.63
N GLY A 381 27.00 11.38 24.76
CA GLY A 381 26.47 12.55 25.49
C GLY A 381 25.32 13.27 24.78
N GLU A 382 25.16 13.07 23.46
CA GLU A 382 24.10 13.67 22.65
C GLU A 382 22.96 12.68 22.37
N SER A 383 23.24 11.39 22.47
CA SER A 383 22.27 10.32 22.24
C SER A 383 21.27 10.17 23.39
N ALA A 384 20.00 10.02 23.06
CA ALA A 384 18.95 9.71 24.04
C ALA A 384 19.07 8.29 24.64
N THR A 385 19.86 7.39 24.04
CA THR A 385 20.13 6.06 24.62
C THR A 385 21.26 6.08 25.65
N GLY A 386 22.04 7.17 25.71
CA GLY A 386 23.27 7.25 26.49
C GLY A 386 24.45 6.46 25.88
N GLU A 387 24.25 5.86 24.71
CA GLU A 387 25.26 5.14 23.94
C GLU A 387 25.50 5.84 22.59
N PRO A 388 26.73 5.84 22.04
CA PRO A 388 26.98 6.42 20.74
C PRO A 388 26.24 5.66 19.62
N LEU A 389 25.85 6.37 18.57
CA LEU A 389 25.22 5.78 17.39
C LEU A 389 26.26 5.53 16.29
N TYR A 390 26.40 4.26 15.90
CA TYR A 390 27.39 3.80 14.95
C TYR A 390 26.77 3.24 13.67
N LEU A 391 27.27 3.68 12.51
CA LEU A 391 27.08 2.96 11.25
C LEU A 391 28.20 1.93 11.09
N THR A 392 27.86 0.65 11.17
CA THR A 392 28.83 -0.43 10.99
C THR A 392 29.05 -0.77 9.51
N GLN A 393 30.17 -1.43 9.20
CA GLN A 393 30.42 -1.93 7.85
C GLN A 393 29.35 -2.94 7.38
N ALA A 394 28.77 -3.72 8.30
CA ALA A 394 27.69 -4.65 7.98
C ALA A 394 26.40 -3.91 7.56
N ASP A 395 26.09 -2.79 8.22
CA ASP A 395 24.96 -1.92 7.88
C ASP A 395 25.13 -1.36 6.48
N LEU A 396 26.31 -0.82 6.18
CA LEU A 396 26.63 -0.25 4.88
C LEU A 396 26.62 -1.32 3.78
N ASP A 397 27.16 -2.52 4.04
CA ASP A 397 27.09 -3.64 3.11
C ASP A 397 25.63 -4.08 2.85
N SER A 398 24.75 -3.98 3.86
CA SER A 398 23.32 -4.24 3.71
C SER A 398 22.65 -3.20 2.83
N LEU A 399 22.91 -1.91 3.07
CA LEU A 399 22.41 -0.81 2.25
C LEU A 399 22.84 -0.94 0.79
N ILE A 400 24.11 -1.29 0.53
CA ILE A 400 24.63 -1.48 -0.83
C ILE A 400 23.91 -2.61 -1.55
N ARG A 401 23.58 -3.72 -0.85
CA ARG A 401 22.75 -4.79 -1.44
C ARG A 401 21.34 -4.29 -1.74
N SER A 402 20.74 -3.55 -0.82
CA SER A 402 19.39 -3.02 -0.98
C SER A 402 19.27 -2.07 -2.16
N LYS A 403 20.16 -1.08 -2.24
CA LYS A 403 20.18 -0.13 -3.35
C LYS A 403 20.49 -0.82 -4.67
N ALA A 404 21.39 -1.81 -4.67
CA ALA A 404 21.74 -2.57 -5.86
C ALA A 404 20.53 -3.37 -6.37
N ALA A 405 19.78 -4.00 -5.46
CA ALA A 405 18.55 -4.70 -5.80
C ALA A 405 17.56 -3.74 -6.45
N MET A 406 17.28 -2.60 -5.81
CA MET A 406 16.36 -1.59 -6.33
C MET A 406 16.75 -1.15 -7.75
N TYR A 407 17.98 -0.71 -7.96
CA TYR A 407 18.43 -0.26 -9.28
C TYR A 407 18.37 -1.37 -10.34
N THR A 408 18.71 -2.61 -9.95
CA THR A 408 18.66 -3.77 -10.84
C THR A 408 17.23 -4.10 -11.25
N ILE A 409 16.26 -3.96 -10.35
CA ILE A 409 14.82 -4.13 -10.66
C ILE A 409 14.45 -3.14 -11.77
N LEU A 410 14.79 -1.86 -11.60
CA LEU A 410 14.46 -0.81 -12.55
C LEU A 410 15.09 -1.07 -13.92
N GLU A 411 16.37 -1.44 -13.93
CA GLU A 411 17.10 -1.75 -15.16
C GLU A 411 16.52 -2.98 -15.87
N THR A 412 16.15 -4.01 -15.11
CA THR A 412 15.58 -5.25 -15.67
C THR A 412 14.22 -5.00 -16.31
N LEU A 413 13.33 -4.27 -15.62
CA LEU A 413 12.02 -3.91 -16.15
C LEU A 413 12.10 -3.03 -17.40
N THR A 414 12.91 -1.96 -17.36
CA THR A 414 13.07 -1.06 -18.51
C THR A 414 13.65 -1.79 -19.71
N ALA A 415 14.68 -2.62 -19.51
CA ALA A 415 15.27 -3.38 -20.59
C ALA A 415 14.31 -4.41 -21.21
N ALA A 416 13.43 -5.02 -20.41
CA ALA A 416 12.44 -5.98 -20.91
C ALA A 416 11.43 -5.36 -21.90
N VAL A 417 11.28 -4.04 -21.87
CA VAL A 417 10.45 -3.27 -22.81
C VAL A 417 11.28 -2.46 -23.82
N GLY A 418 12.59 -2.72 -23.91
CA GLY A 418 13.50 -2.07 -24.85
C GLY A 418 13.83 -0.61 -24.51
N MET A 419 13.66 -0.20 -23.25
CA MET A 419 13.99 1.13 -22.75
C MET A 419 15.21 1.07 -21.83
N ARG A 420 15.86 2.21 -21.65
CA ARG A 420 16.86 2.41 -20.60
C ARG A 420 16.28 3.26 -19.45
N PRO A 421 16.76 3.09 -18.20
CA PRO A 421 16.28 3.88 -17.08
C PRO A 421 16.39 5.39 -17.28
N GLU A 422 17.41 5.85 -18.02
CA GLU A 422 17.67 7.26 -18.30
C GLU A 422 16.62 7.88 -19.26
N GLU A 423 15.82 7.04 -19.93
CA GLU A 423 14.77 7.45 -20.87
C GLU A 423 13.41 7.64 -20.19
N LEU A 424 13.29 7.35 -18.89
CA LEU A 424 12.03 7.47 -18.14
C LEU A 424 11.59 8.93 -18.02
N GLU A 425 10.36 9.22 -18.43
CA GLU A 425 9.79 10.58 -18.39
C GLU A 425 9.33 10.98 -16.98
N SER A 426 8.88 10.01 -16.18
CA SER A 426 8.44 10.25 -14.81
C SER A 426 8.62 9.01 -13.93
N VAL A 427 9.01 9.26 -12.68
CA VAL A 427 9.18 8.25 -11.63
C VAL A 427 8.32 8.64 -10.42
N TRP A 428 7.35 7.80 -10.08
CA TRP A 428 6.43 8.00 -8.98
C TRP A 428 6.82 7.10 -7.83
N ILE A 429 7.07 7.69 -6.66
CA ILE A 429 7.50 6.97 -5.47
C ILE A 429 6.33 6.93 -4.48
N ALA A 430 5.81 5.73 -4.24
CA ALA A 430 4.78 5.41 -3.27
C ALA A 430 5.39 4.87 -1.98
N GLY A 431 4.51 4.70 -0.99
CA GLY A 431 4.85 4.15 0.31
C GLY A 431 5.21 5.24 1.31
N THR A 432 4.96 4.94 2.59
CA THR A 432 5.30 5.86 3.70
C THR A 432 6.79 6.18 3.74
N PHE A 433 7.65 5.26 3.32
CA PHE A 433 9.09 5.48 3.23
C PHE A 433 9.46 6.43 2.08
N GLY A 434 8.84 6.23 0.91
CA GLY A 434 9.09 7.01 -0.30
C GLY A 434 8.91 8.51 -0.15
N MET A 435 8.03 8.93 0.76
CA MET A 435 7.79 10.35 1.08
C MET A 435 9.00 11.08 1.67
N PHE A 436 9.96 10.36 2.25
CA PHE A 436 11.10 10.94 2.96
C PHE A 436 12.44 10.74 2.23
N ILE A 437 12.46 9.99 1.13
CA ILE A 437 13.67 9.78 0.34
C ILE A 437 14.02 11.09 -0.38
N ASP A 438 15.21 11.64 -0.14
CA ASP A 438 15.78 12.67 -1.01
C ASP A 438 16.26 12.02 -2.33
N PRO A 439 15.66 12.38 -3.49
CA PRO A 439 16.10 11.83 -4.76
C PRO A 439 17.59 12.11 -5.04
N VAL A 440 18.15 13.23 -4.56
CA VAL A 440 19.58 13.54 -4.74
C VAL A 440 20.46 12.51 -4.04
N SER A 441 20.17 12.19 -2.78
CA SER A 441 20.88 11.16 -2.02
C SER A 441 20.72 9.78 -2.65
N ALA A 442 19.50 9.42 -3.06
CA ALA A 442 19.22 8.14 -3.71
C ALA A 442 19.94 7.99 -5.07
N ILE A 443 20.04 9.06 -5.87
CA ILE A 443 20.84 9.10 -7.11
C ILE A 443 22.32 8.98 -6.76
N THR A 444 22.79 9.70 -5.73
CA THR A 444 24.20 9.71 -5.30
C THR A 444 24.72 8.32 -4.97
N ILE A 445 23.91 7.49 -4.29
CA ILE A 445 24.27 6.10 -3.99
C ILE A 445 23.94 5.13 -5.14
N GLY A 446 23.27 5.59 -6.18
CA GLY A 446 22.81 4.80 -7.32
C GLY A 446 21.73 3.79 -6.99
N MET A 447 20.75 4.22 -6.19
CA MET A 447 19.53 3.48 -5.89
C MET A 447 18.44 3.67 -6.95
N ILE A 448 18.33 4.89 -7.49
CA ILE A 448 17.38 5.29 -8.53
C ILE A 448 18.13 5.93 -9.71
N PRO A 449 17.52 6.02 -10.91
CA PRO A 449 18.20 6.52 -12.11
C PRO A 449 18.60 8.00 -12.00
N ASP A 450 19.69 8.40 -12.64
CA ASP A 450 20.09 9.82 -12.65
C ASP A 450 19.21 10.61 -13.65
N LEU A 451 18.10 11.15 -13.14
CA LEU A 451 17.10 11.90 -13.89
C LEU A 451 16.92 13.29 -13.27
N PRO A 452 16.45 14.29 -14.06
CA PRO A 452 16.07 15.58 -13.51
C PRO A 452 15.07 15.45 -12.35
N LEU A 453 15.27 16.22 -11.27
CA LEU A 453 14.52 16.08 -10.03
C LEU A 453 13.01 16.27 -10.22
N GLU A 454 12.60 17.10 -11.17
CA GLU A 454 11.20 17.33 -11.54
C GLU A 454 10.48 16.10 -12.11
N ARG A 455 11.22 15.06 -12.53
CA ARG A 455 10.64 13.79 -12.97
C ARG A 455 10.20 12.90 -11.80
N TYR A 456 10.72 13.16 -10.60
CA TYR A 456 10.37 12.44 -9.39
C TYR A 456 9.16 13.03 -8.70
N ARG A 457 8.18 12.18 -8.39
CA ARG A 457 6.96 12.57 -7.69
C ARG A 457 6.66 11.61 -6.56
N ALA A 458 6.56 12.11 -5.34
CA ALA A 458 6.03 11.33 -4.23
C ALA A 458 4.49 11.27 -4.31
N ILE A 459 3.91 10.09 -4.12
CA ILE A 459 2.45 9.87 -4.19
C ILE A 459 1.85 9.35 -2.87
N GLY A 460 2.64 9.25 -1.81
CA GLY A 460 2.17 8.90 -0.46
C GLY A 460 1.70 7.44 -0.33
N ASN A 461 0.80 7.18 0.62
CA ASN A 461 0.19 5.87 0.82
C ASN A 461 -0.85 5.59 -0.27
N SER A 462 -0.35 5.18 -1.44
CA SER A 462 -1.18 4.93 -2.61
C SER A 462 -2.20 3.80 -2.41
N SER A 463 -1.88 2.80 -1.56
CA SER A 463 -2.77 1.70 -1.18
C SER A 463 -4.02 2.20 -0.45
N LEU A 464 -3.86 3.02 0.60
CA LEU A 464 -4.98 3.59 1.34
C LEU A 464 -5.80 4.56 0.48
N GLU A 465 -5.13 5.36 -0.34
CA GLU A 465 -5.79 6.33 -1.19
C GLU A 465 -6.65 5.67 -2.28
N GLY A 466 -6.21 4.56 -2.87
CA GLY A 466 -7.04 3.81 -3.81
C GLY A 466 -8.20 3.09 -3.13
N ALA A 467 -8.00 2.56 -1.92
CA ALA A 467 -9.07 1.99 -1.09
C ALA A 467 -10.11 3.04 -0.69
N THR A 468 -9.66 4.27 -0.44
CA THR A 468 -10.53 5.43 -0.22
C THR A 468 -11.29 5.78 -1.50
N LEU A 469 -10.59 5.81 -2.64
CA LEU A 469 -11.14 6.27 -3.91
C LEU A 469 -12.39 5.48 -4.33
N VAL A 470 -12.40 4.16 -4.18
CA VAL A 470 -13.59 3.35 -4.52
C VAL A 470 -14.78 3.61 -3.60
N LEU A 471 -14.54 4.05 -2.37
CA LEU A 471 -15.62 4.43 -1.43
C LEU A 471 -16.18 5.84 -1.72
N ILE A 472 -15.39 6.76 -2.24
CA ILE A 472 -15.85 8.13 -2.57
C ILE A 472 -16.33 8.28 -4.02
N ARG A 473 -15.81 7.46 -4.93
CA ARG A 473 -16.09 7.46 -6.36
C ARG A 473 -16.44 6.04 -6.79
N PRO A 474 -17.71 5.64 -6.66
CA PRO A 474 -18.13 4.31 -7.05
C PRO A 474 -17.70 3.96 -8.47
N GLU A 475 -17.72 4.94 -9.39
CA GLU A 475 -17.31 4.75 -10.78
C GLU A 475 -15.89 4.22 -10.99
N ALA A 476 -14.99 4.43 -10.02
CA ALA A 476 -13.61 3.96 -10.10
C ALA A 476 -13.49 2.43 -10.06
N MET A 477 -14.49 1.73 -9.50
CA MET A 477 -14.54 0.26 -9.47
C MET A 477 -14.48 -0.37 -10.85
N ALA A 478 -15.08 0.28 -11.86
CA ALA A 478 -15.10 -0.21 -13.24
C ALA A 478 -13.72 -0.21 -13.92
N GLU A 479 -12.75 0.51 -13.36
CA GLU A 479 -11.40 0.62 -13.92
C GLU A 479 -10.47 -0.51 -13.46
N ILE A 480 -10.75 -1.09 -12.28
CA ILE A 480 -9.93 -2.12 -11.64
C ILE A 480 -9.73 -3.36 -12.54
N PRO A 481 -10.78 -3.92 -13.18
CA PRO A 481 -10.60 -5.06 -14.07
C PRO A 481 -9.66 -4.78 -15.24
N ARG A 482 -9.69 -3.55 -15.77
CA ARG A 482 -8.86 -3.13 -16.89
C ARG A 482 -7.42 -2.91 -16.48
N ILE A 483 -7.19 -2.37 -15.27
CA ILE A 483 -5.84 -2.29 -14.67
C ILE A 483 -5.22 -3.68 -14.63
N GLN A 484 -5.92 -4.66 -14.05
CA GLN A 484 -5.39 -6.03 -13.94
C GLN A 484 -5.10 -6.69 -15.29
N GLN A 485 -5.97 -6.49 -16.28
CA GLN A 485 -5.80 -7.06 -17.62
C GLN A 485 -4.59 -6.51 -18.37
N ASN A 486 -4.21 -5.26 -18.08
CA ASN A 486 -3.11 -4.58 -18.76
C ASN A 486 -1.74 -4.85 -18.12
N ILE A 487 -1.69 -5.54 -16.98
CA ILE A 487 -0.44 -5.81 -16.25
C ILE A 487 0.10 -7.19 -16.63
N THR A 488 1.37 -7.21 -17.03
CA THR A 488 2.19 -8.43 -17.14
C THR A 488 3.15 -8.51 -15.97
N TYR A 489 3.00 -9.55 -15.14
CA TYR A 489 3.90 -9.76 -14.01
C TYR A 489 5.17 -10.53 -14.42
N MET A 490 6.32 -10.01 -14.05
CA MET A 490 7.64 -10.61 -14.27
C MET A 490 8.17 -11.18 -12.95
N GLU A 491 8.42 -12.48 -12.93
CA GLU A 491 9.03 -13.16 -11.80
C GLU A 491 10.56 -12.95 -11.80
N LEU A 492 11.07 -12.16 -10.86
CA LEU A 492 12.49 -11.86 -10.76
C LEU A 492 13.32 -13.01 -10.20
N ASN A 493 12.72 -13.88 -9.37
CA ASN A 493 13.42 -14.96 -8.68
C ASN A 493 14.07 -15.98 -9.64
N VAL A 494 13.57 -16.09 -10.86
CA VAL A 494 14.09 -16.97 -11.92
C VAL A 494 14.74 -16.21 -13.08
N ASN A 495 14.90 -14.90 -12.95
CA ASN A 495 15.45 -14.05 -14.00
C ASN A 495 16.99 -14.03 -13.94
N VAL A 496 17.63 -14.68 -14.91
CA VAL A 496 19.10 -14.78 -14.98
C VAL A 496 19.75 -13.41 -15.22
N ASP A 497 19.12 -12.54 -16.01
CA ASP A 497 19.64 -11.21 -16.31
C ASP A 497 19.67 -10.31 -15.07
N PHE A 498 18.68 -10.46 -14.19
CA PHE A 498 18.65 -9.78 -12.89
C PHE A 498 19.92 -10.08 -12.09
N MET A 499 20.28 -11.36 -11.94
CA MET A 499 21.47 -11.76 -11.16
C MET A 499 22.77 -11.24 -11.76
N ASN A 500 22.87 -11.20 -13.10
CA ASN A 500 24.03 -10.66 -13.79
C ASN A 500 24.18 -9.15 -13.54
N ARG A 501 23.09 -8.38 -13.66
CA ARG A 501 23.06 -6.93 -13.46
C ARG A 501 23.26 -6.54 -11.99
N PHE A 502 22.73 -7.32 -11.06
CA PHE A 502 22.88 -7.10 -9.62
C PHE A 502 24.34 -6.95 -9.19
N SER A 503 25.26 -7.70 -9.79
CA SER A 503 26.68 -7.61 -9.48
C SER A 503 27.30 -6.27 -9.86
N ALA A 504 26.87 -5.68 -10.97
CA ALA A 504 27.30 -4.37 -11.46
C ALA A 504 26.74 -3.21 -10.62
N ALA A 505 25.57 -3.40 -10.01
CA ALA A 505 24.89 -2.40 -9.19
C ALA A 505 25.39 -2.30 -7.74
N LYS A 506 26.27 -3.21 -7.28
CA LYS A 506 26.85 -3.22 -5.91
C LYS A 506 27.95 -2.18 -5.65
N PHE A 507 28.08 -1.16 -6.49
CA PHE A 507 29.10 -0.11 -6.39
C PHE A 507 28.43 1.26 -6.34
N LEU A 508 29.02 2.25 -5.69
CA LEU A 508 28.47 3.61 -5.58
C LEU A 508 29.03 4.52 -6.71
N PRO A 509 28.17 5.21 -7.48
CA PRO A 509 26.75 4.92 -7.66
C PRO A 509 26.52 3.65 -8.50
N HIS A 510 27.45 3.30 -9.38
CA HIS A 510 27.42 2.08 -10.22
C HIS A 510 28.83 1.77 -10.73
N THR A 511 29.05 0.54 -11.24
CA THR A 511 30.30 0.20 -11.97
C THR A 511 30.50 0.98 -13.27
N ASP A 512 29.41 1.54 -13.80
CA ASP A 512 29.40 2.41 -14.97
C ASP A 512 29.01 3.84 -14.55
N PRO A 513 30.00 4.73 -14.33
CA PRO A 513 29.74 6.09 -13.88
C PRO A 513 29.08 6.96 -14.96
N SER A 514 29.04 6.52 -16.22
CA SER A 514 28.38 7.28 -17.28
C SER A 514 26.86 7.35 -17.10
N ARG A 515 26.29 6.42 -16.34
CA ARG A 515 24.86 6.35 -15.98
C ARG A 515 24.46 7.34 -14.88
N PHE A 516 25.45 7.92 -14.20
CA PHE A 516 25.26 8.88 -13.10
C PHE A 516 26.06 10.16 -13.33
N PRO A 517 25.80 10.90 -14.42
CA PRO A 517 26.54 12.11 -14.75
C PRO A 517 26.51 13.20 -13.66
N SER A 518 25.48 13.27 -12.82
CA SER A 518 25.36 14.26 -11.74
C SER A 518 26.27 13.96 -10.53
N VAL A 519 26.81 12.74 -10.44
CA VAL A 519 27.65 12.28 -9.31
C VAL A 519 29.16 12.38 -9.64
N LYS A 520 29.52 12.91 -10.81
CA LYS A 520 30.94 12.99 -11.25
C LYS A 520 31.78 13.91 -10.36
N GLY A 521 32.97 13.45 -9.99
CA GLY A 521 33.99 14.25 -9.30
C GLY A 521 34.02 14.09 -7.77
N VAL A 522 33.31 13.09 -7.25
CA VAL A 522 33.40 12.61 -5.86
C VAL A 522 34.62 11.70 -5.68
#